data_AF-A0A821VNN5-F1
#
_entry.id   AF-A0A821VNN5-F1
#
_cell.length_a   1.000
_cell.length_b   1.000
_cell.length_c   1.000
_cell.angle_alpha   90.00
_cell.angle_beta   90.00
_cell.angle_gamma   90.00
#
_symmetry.space_group_name_H-M   'P 1'
#
loop_
_entity.id
_entity.type
_entity.pdbx_description
1 polymer ?
#
loop_
_entity_poly.entity_id
_entity_poly.type
_entity_poly.pdbx_seq_one_letter_code
_entity_poly.pdbx_strand_id
1 'polypeptide(L)'
;MQNFFLHPAIRAHETGLTASKQLLEYAIPAARKAGIQIIWLNWGLTQEDIDQAPPSLKRTFGRRIIDQSENMQTPAKTIYRSLGSELGDIILSNGDHIDGGRLLMRDTWNAKLYDPLFQSYESSQQTTKPDKWFHK
;
A
#
# COMPACT_ATOMS: atom_id res chain seq x y z
N MET A 1 -2.17 -1.21 -5.38
CA MET A 1 -1.76 0.22 -5.31
C MET A 1 -2.13 0.77 -3.93
N GLN A 2 -1.31 0.45 -2.94
CA GLN A 2 -1.60 0.64 -1.50
C GLN A 2 -0.95 1.91 -0.94
N ASN A 3 -1.42 2.37 0.22
CA ASN A 3 -0.88 3.54 0.91
C ASN A 3 0.64 3.46 1.10
N PHE A 4 1.18 2.31 1.47
CA PHE A 4 2.62 2.11 1.61
C PHE A 4 3.44 2.52 0.37
N PHE A 5 2.89 2.31 -0.84
CA PHE A 5 3.59 2.57 -2.09
C PHE A 5 3.31 3.95 -2.67
N LEU A 6 2.18 4.57 -2.33
CA LEU A 6 1.67 5.76 -3.03
C LEU A 6 1.40 6.95 -2.13
N HIS A 7 1.12 6.72 -0.85
CA HIS A 7 0.74 7.80 0.04
C HIS A 7 1.95 8.73 0.29
N PRO A 8 1.85 10.05 0.01
CA PRO A 8 2.98 10.97 0.09
C PRO A 8 3.67 11.02 1.47
N ALA A 9 2.92 10.75 2.54
CA ALA A 9 3.46 10.69 3.90
C ALA A 9 4.48 9.55 4.14
N ILE A 10 4.43 8.47 3.35
CA ILE A 10 5.43 7.39 3.41
C ILE A 10 6.44 7.53 2.27
N ARG A 11 5.96 7.71 1.03
CA ARG A 11 6.80 7.79 -0.17
C ARG A 11 6.26 8.82 -1.14
N ALA A 12 7.12 9.73 -1.58
CA ALA A 12 6.84 10.57 -2.74
C ALA A 12 7.12 9.75 -4.03
N HIS A 13 6.07 9.18 -4.63
CA HIS A 13 6.20 8.34 -5.84
C HIS A 13 5.38 8.93 -7.00
N GLU A 14 5.90 9.98 -7.62
CA GLU A 14 5.21 10.80 -8.63
C GLU A 14 4.64 9.98 -9.79
N THR A 15 5.43 9.08 -10.37
CA THR A 15 4.99 8.22 -11.49
C THR A 15 3.84 7.29 -11.08
N GLY A 16 3.83 6.85 -9.82
CA GLY A 16 2.77 6.01 -9.26
C GLY A 16 1.48 6.78 -9.02
N LEU A 17 1.59 8.02 -8.56
CA LEU A 17 0.45 8.93 -8.42
C LEU A 17 -0.14 9.28 -9.79
N THR A 18 0.70 9.57 -10.78
CA THR A 18 0.25 9.80 -12.17
C THR A 18 -0.44 8.58 -12.74
N ALA A 19 0.11 7.38 -12.57
CA ALA A 19 -0.54 6.13 -12.97
C ALA A 19 -1.90 5.94 -12.28
N SER A 20 -1.99 6.23 -10.97
CA SER A 20 -3.25 6.16 -10.22
C SER A 20 -4.32 7.08 -10.81
N LYS A 21 -3.95 8.30 -11.21
CA LYS A 21 -4.87 9.25 -11.84
C LYS A 21 -5.37 8.75 -13.19
N GLN A 22 -4.46 8.26 -14.03
CA GLN A 22 -4.80 7.71 -15.35
C GLN A 22 -5.73 6.49 -15.26
N LEU A 23 -5.53 5.63 -14.25
CA LEU A 23 -6.42 4.50 -14.00
C LEU A 23 -7.84 4.97 -13.65
N LEU A 24 -7.97 5.96 -12.77
CA LEU A 24 -9.25 6.49 -12.32
C LEU A 24 -10.01 7.23 -13.43
N GLU A 25 -9.29 7.99 -14.24
CA GLU A 25 -9.88 8.84 -15.28
C GLU A 25 -10.29 8.05 -16.53
N TYR A 26 -9.45 7.10 -16.97
CA TYR A 26 -9.63 6.44 -18.26
C TYR A 26 -9.87 4.94 -18.14
N ALA A 27 -8.96 4.20 -17.50
CA ALA A 27 -8.94 2.74 -17.59
C ALA A 27 -10.11 2.08 -16.85
N ILE A 28 -10.36 2.48 -15.61
CA ILE A 28 -11.42 1.91 -14.76
C ILE A 28 -12.81 2.18 -15.37
N PRO A 29 -13.17 3.42 -15.75
CA PRO A 29 -14.46 3.68 -16.40
C PRO A 29 -14.62 2.92 -17.71
N ALA A 30 -13.58 2.88 -18.55
CA ALA A 30 -13.62 2.16 -19.82
C ALA A 30 -13.82 0.65 -19.64
N ALA A 31 -13.09 0.04 -18.70
CA ALA A 31 -13.22 -1.38 -18.38
C ALA A 31 -14.63 -1.72 -17.88
N ARG A 32 -15.18 -0.91 -16.96
CA ARG A 32 -16.54 -1.09 -16.44
C ARG A 32 -17.60 -0.94 -17.54
N LYS A 33 -17.46 0.08 -18.42
CA LYS A 33 -18.36 0.27 -19.58
C LYS A 33 -18.32 -0.91 -20.55
N ALA A 34 -17.15 -1.53 -20.72
CA ALA A 34 -16.97 -2.74 -21.53
C ALA A 34 -17.44 -4.03 -20.83
N GLY A 35 -17.99 -3.96 -19.61
CA GLY A 35 -18.42 -5.13 -18.85
C GLY A 35 -17.27 -5.99 -18.30
N ILE A 36 -16.05 -5.47 -18.29
CA ILE A 36 -14.87 -6.14 -17.74
C ILE A 36 -14.91 -6.00 -16.21
N GLN A 37 -14.76 -7.13 -15.51
CA GLN A 37 -14.66 -7.11 -14.05
C GLN A 37 -13.26 -6.72 -13.62
N ILE A 38 -13.16 -5.75 -12.71
CA ILE A 38 -11.87 -5.30 -12.18
C ILE A 38 -11.54 -6.10 -10.93
N ILE A 39 -10.28 -6.51 -10.84
CA ILE A 39 -9.72 -7.19 -9.68
C ILE A 39 -8.66 -6.28 -9.05
N TRP A 40 -8.88 -5.96 -7.78
CA TRP A 40 -7.94 -5.23 -6.93
C TRP A 40 -7.09 -6.24 -6.17
N LEU A 41 -5.78 -6.20 -6.42
CA LEU A 41 -4.83 -7.10 -5.80
C LEU A 41 -3.84 -6.33 -4.92
N ASN A 42 -3.90 -6.60 -3.62
CA ASN A 42 -3.10 -5.92 -2.62
C ASN A 42 -2.23 -6.92 -1.85
N TRP A 43 -1.12 -6.45 -1.30
CA TRP A 43 -0.54 -7.16 -0.16
C TRP A 43 -1.54 -7.15 1.00
N GLY A 44 -1.69 -8.25 1.70
CA GLY A 44 -2.55 -8.32 2.87
C GLY A 44 -2.19 -9.56 3.66
N LEU A 45 -0.92 -9.58 4.08
CA LEU A 45 -0.30 -10.71 4.74
C LEU A 45 -0.95 -10.95 6.09
N THR A 46 -1.20 -12.21 6.38
CA THR A 46 -1.51 -12.70 7.71
C THR A 46 -0.21 -13.08 8.44
N GLN A 47 -0.32 -13.35 9.74
CA GLN A 47 0.82 -13.88 10.48
C GLN A 47 1.24 -15.26 9.93
N GLU A 48 0.27 -16.07 9.52
CA GLU A 48 0.53 -17.39 8.91
C GLU A 48 1.35 -17.25 7.61
N ASP A 49 1.05 -16.26 6.76
CA ASP A 49 1.83 -16.01 5.53
C ASP A 49 3.30 -15.67 5.84
N ILE A 50 3.56 -14.93 6.92
CA ILE A 50 4.92 -14.62 7.39
C ILE A 50 5.62 -15.87 7.91
N ASP A 51 4.91 -16.67 8.69
CA ASP A 51 5.46 -17.87 9.32
C ASP A 51 5.80 -18.94 8.27
N GLN A 52 4.94 -19.10 7.26
CA GLN A 52 5.08 -20.03 6.14
C GLN A 52 5.91 -19.46 4.98
N ALA A 53 6.34 -18.20 5.05
CA ALA A 53 7.13 -17.59 3.98
C ALA A 53 8.39 -18.40 3.67
N PRO A 54 8.69 -18.68 2.38
CA PRO A 54 9.87 -19.44 2.02
C PRO A 54 11.15 -18.69 2.46
N PRO A 55 12.25 -19.39 2.78
CA PRO A 55 13.49 -18.76 3.23
C PRO A 55 14.02 -17.67 2.29
N SER A 56 13.79 -17.81 0.99
CA SER A 56 14.12 -16.78 -0.01
C SER A 56 13.35 -15.48 0.21
N LEU A 57 12.04 -15.56 0.49
CA LEU A 57 11.20 -14.39 0.78
C LEU A 57 11.63 -13.74 2.10
N LYS A 58 11.82 -14.54 3.15
CA LYS A 58 12.32 -14.08 4.45
C LYS A 58 13.68 -13.39 4.32
N ARG A 59 14.59 -13.91 3.48
CA ARG A 59 15.90 -13.29 3.24
C ARG A 59 15.80 -12.00 2.44
N THR A 60 15.02 -11.97 1.36
CA THR A 60 14.87 -10.81 0.49
C THR A 60 14.26 -9.64 1.25
N PHE A 61 13.23 -9.90 2.05
CA PHE A 61 12.51 -8.87 2.78
C PHE A 61 12.93 -8.72 4.24
N GLY A 62 13.82 -9.57 4.76
CA GLY A 62 14.36 -9.49 6.12
C GLY A 62 15.55 -8.55 6.26
N ARG A 63 16.08 -8.01 5.15
CA ARG A 63 17.20 -7.07 5.18
C ARG A 63 16.73 -5.69 5.63
N ARG A 64 17.24 -5.24 6.78
CA ARG A 64 17.12 -3.85 7.22
C ARG A 64 17.88 -2.96 6.25
N ILE A 65 17.18 -2.03 5.59
CA ILE A 65 17.85 -0.94 4.88
C ILE A 65 18.22 0.09 5.95
N ILE A 66 19.52 0.24 6.19
CA ILE A 66 20.06 1.36 6.95
C ILE A 66 20.27 2.46 5.92
N ASP A 67 19.49 3.54 6.02
CA ASP A 67 19.78 4.74 5.25
C ASP A 67 21.01 5.41 5.87
N GLN A 68 22.14 5.39 5.16
CA GLN A 68 23.31 6.20 5.49
C GLN A 68 23.12 7.57 4.82
N SER A 69 22.15 8.35 5.27
CA SER A 69 22.13 9.77 4.92
C SER A 69 23.21 10.46 5.77
N GLU A 70 24.40 10.65 5.19
CA GLU A 70 25.47 11.47 5.74
C GLU A 70 25.03 12.94 5.82
N ASN A 71 24.33 13.31 6.91
CA ASN A 71 24.40 14.60 7.63
C ASN A 71 23.13 14.83 8.47
N MET A 72 23.35 15.48 9.63
CA MET A 72 22.39 16.11 10.54
C MET A 72 21.67 15.21 11.55
N GLN A 73 22.12 15.28 12.82
CA GLN A 73 21.37 15.52 14.08
C GLN A 73 19.93 14.99 14.28
N THR A 74 19.47 14.07 13.45
CA THR A 74 18.17 13.41 13.55
C THR A 74 18.43 11.90 13.59
N PRO A 75 17.80 11.16 14.52
CA PRO A 75 18.06 9.73 14.66
C PRO A 75 17.70 9.04 13.33
N ALA A 76 18.67 8.28 12.80
CA ALA A 76 18.60 7.60 11.50
C ALA A 76 17.20 6.99 11.27
N LYS A 77 16.46 7.53 10.31
CA LYS A 77 15.13 7.05 9.93
C LYS A 77 15.30 5.66 9.33
N THR A 78 15.18 4.61 10.13
CA THR A 78 15.16 3.23 9.63
C THR A 78 13.85 3.06 8.89
N ILE A 79 13.83 3.28 7.58
CA ILE A 79 12.57 3.40 6.82
C ILE A 79 11.90 2.02 6.61
N TYR A 80 12.65 0.92 6.62
CA TYR A 80 12.08 -0.43 6.41
C TYR A 80 12.68 -1.48 7.35
N ARG A 81 11.82 -2.00 8.24
CA ARG A 81 11.98 -3.31 8.89
C ARG A 81 11.31 -4.38 8.01
N SER A 82 11.50 -5.65 8.35
CA SER A 82 11.02 -6.79 7.57
C SER A 82 9.49 -6.79 7.37
N LEU A 83 8.97 -7.56 6.40
CA LEU A 83 7.51 -7.77 6.29
C LEU A 83 6.90 -8.08 7.68
N GLY A 84 5.76 -7.48 7.99
CA GLY A 84 5.07 -7.64 9.28
C GLY A 84 5.67 -6.87 10.45
N SER A 85 6.68 -6.03 10.26
CA SER A 85 7.21 -5.16 11.31
C SER A 85 6.36 -3.91 11.53
N GLU A 86 6.37 -3.34 12.74
CA GLU A 86 5.71 -2.05 13.00
C GLU A 86 6.28 -0.90 12.16
N LEU A 87 5.39 -0.18 11.47
CA LEU A 87 5.71 1.06 10.76
C LEU A 87 5.69 2.28 11.69
N GLY A 88 4.88 2.21 12.76
CA GLY A 88 4.70 3.28 13.74
C GLY A 88 3.81 4.42 13.24
N ASP A 89 3.85 5.53 13.98
CA ASP A 89 3.03 6.71 13.69
C ASP A 89 3.49 7.43 12.41
N ILE A 90 2.54 7.67 11.52
CA ILE A 90 2.71 8.42 10.29
C ILE A 90 2.07 9.80 10.45
N ILE A 91 2.85 10.85 10.19
CA ILE A 91 2.38 12.23 10.20
C ILE A 91 1.92 12.60 8.80
N LEU A 92 0.65 12.98 8.67
CA LEU A 92 0.06 13.44 7.42
C LEU A 92 0.40 14.91 7.14
N SER A 93 0.14 15.36 5.91
CA SER A 93 0.42 16.75 5.50
C SER A 93 -0.41 17.79 6.25
N ASN A 94 -1.54 17.40 6.85
CA ASN A 94 -2.39 18.27 7.68
C ASN A 94 -1.97 18.27 9.16
N GLY A 95 -0.92 17.52 9.54
CA GLY A 95 -0.46 17.39 10.92
C GLY A 95 -1.11 16.26 11.71
N ASP A 96 -2.06 15.53 11.13
CA ASP A 96 -2.69 14.40 11.81
C ASP A 96 -1.72 13.22 11.95
N HIS A 97 -1.91 12.45 13.03
CA HIS A 97 -1.16 11.23 13.30
C HIS A 97 -2.04 10.01 13.02
N ILE A 98 -1.52 9.07 12.23
CA ILE A 98 -2.16 7.79 11.95
C ILE A 98 -1.23 6.66 12.36
N ASP A 99 -1.77 5.63 13.00
CA ASP A 99 -1.05 4.37 13.19
C ASP A 99 -0.87 3.68 11.83
N GLY A 100 0.38 3.62 11.35
CA GLY A 100 0.72 2.97 10.10
C GLY A 100 0.49 1.45 10.13
N GLY A 101 0.49 0.86 11.33
CA GLY A 101 0.36 -0.56 11.59
C GLY A 101 1.55 -1.39 11.12
N ARG A 102 1.37 -2.71 11.14
CA ARG A 102 2.38 -3.67 10.68
C ARG A 102 2.52 -3.67 9.16
N LEU A 103 3.77 -3.65 8.69
CA LEU A 103 4.12 -3.49 7.29
C LEU A 103 3.48 -4.57 6.39
N LEU A 104 2.65 -4.12 5.45
CA LEU A 104 1.93 -4.90 4.44
C LEU A 104 1.03 -6.01 5.01
N MET A 105 0.73 -5.96 6.31
CA MET A 105 -0.20 -6.88 6.96
C MET A 105 -1.64 -6.49 6.63
N ARG A 106 -2.52 -7.49 6.57
CA ARG A 106 -3.95 -7.27 6.38
C ARG A 106 -4.50 -6.34 7.45
N ASP A 107 -5.54 -5.57 7.09
CA ASP A 107 -6.27 -4.68 8.00
C ASP A 107 -5.44 -3.54 8.61
N THR A 108 -4.26 -3.26 8.05
CA THR A 108 -3.42 -2.12 8.44
C THR A 108 -3.56 -0.97 7.46
N TRP A 109 -3.36 0.26 7.95
CA TRP A 109 -3.50 1.47 7.13
C TRP A 109 -2.54 1.45 5.92
N ASN A 110 -1.29 1.04 6.13
CA ASN A 110 -0.29 1.00 5.05
C ASN A 110 -0.66 -0.01 3.95
N ALA A 111 -1.41 -1.07 4.28
CA ALA A 111 -1.86 -2.09 3.34
C ALA A 111 -3.22 -1.78 2.69
N LYS A 112 -3.93 -0.72 3.11
CA LYS A 112 -5.16 -0.29 2.45
C LYS A 112 -4.87 0.20 1.03
N LEU A 113 -5.82 0.03 0.10
CA LEU A 113 -5.79 0.74 -1.18
C LEU A 113 -5.62 2.25 -0.94
N TYR A 114 -4.87 2.90 -1.82
CA TYR A 114 -4.76 4.36 -1.80
C TYR A 114 -6.14 4.99 -1.94
N ASP A 115 -6.46 5.97 -1.12
CA ASP A 115 -7.86 6.39 -0.87
C ASP A 115 -8.68 6.71 -2.15
N PRO A 116 -8.16 7.43 -3.16
CA PRO A 116 -8.89 7.64 -4.41
C PRO A 116 -9.25 6.34 -5.16
N LEU A 117 -8.37 5.34 -5.11
CA LEU A 117 -8.63 4.02 -5.69
C LEU A 117 -9.62 3.22 -4.84
N PHE A 118 -9.54 3.34 -3.51
CA PHE A 118 -10.46 2.70 -2.59
C PHE A 118 -11.90 3.22 -2.80
N GLN A 119 -12.09 4.53 -2.95
CA GLN A 119 -13.40 5.12 -3.26
C GLN A 119 -13.97 4.59 -4.58
N SER A 120 -13.12 4.39 -5.59
CA SER A 120 -13.53 3.77 -6.85
C SER A 120 -13.96 2.31 -6.65
N TYR A 121 -13.27 1.55 -5.82
CA TYR A 121 -13.69 0.20 -5.45
C TYR A 121 -15.05 0.19 -4.72
N GLU A 122 -15.25 1.07 -3.73
CA GLU A 122 -16.49 1.16 -2.96
C GLU A 122 -17.70 1.51 -3.83
N SER A 123 -17.54 2.50 -4.72
CA SER A 123 -18.60 2.86 -5.67
C SER A 123 -18.99 1.70 -6.61
N SER A 124 -18.04 0.81 -6.95
CA SER A 124 -18.34 -0.35 -7.78
C SER A 124 -19.24 -1.37 -7.09
N GLN A 125 -19.28 -1.39 -5.75
CA GLN A 125 -20.08 -2.38 -5.00
C GLN A 125 -21.59 -2.19 -5.19
N GLN A 126 -22.01 -1.03 -5.68
CA GLN A 126 -23.42 -0.71 -5.98
C GLN A 126 -23.80 -1.03 -7.43
N THR A 127 -22.89 -1.60 -8.23
CA THR A 127 -23.11 -1.93 -9.64
C THR A 127 -23.55 -3.39 -9.83
N THR A 128 -24.08 -3.71 -11.01
CA THR A 128 -24.49 -5.08 -11.36
C THR A 128 -23.33 -6.07 -11.44
N LYS A 129 -22.11 -5.59 -11.67
CA LYS A 129 -20.89 -6.40 -11.75
C LYS A 129 -19.79 -5.76 -10.88
N PRO A 130 -19.87 -5.92 -9.55
CA PRO A 130 -18.96 -5.24 -8.64
C PRO A 130 -17.53 -5.73 -8.80
N ASP A 131 -16.58 -4.83 -8.55
CA ASP A 131 -15.17 -5.16 -8.53
C ASP A 131 -14.87 -6.13 -7.38
N LYS A 132 -13.79 -6.91 -7.51
CA LYS A 132 -13.37 -7.89 -6.50
C LYS A 132 -12.04 -7.51 -5.88
N TRP A 133 -11.88 -7.79 -4.59
CA TRP A 133 -10.64 -7.53 -3.85
C TRP A 133 -10.05 -8.84 -3.35
N PHE A 134 -8.76 -9.05 -3.63
CA PHE A 134 -7.97 -10.17 -3.14
C PHE A 134 -6.68 -9.68 -2.48
N HIS A 135 -6.20 -10.48 -1.53
CA HIS A 135 -4.90 -10.31 -0.90
C HIS A 135 -3.91 -11.34 -1.47
N LYS A 136 -2.69 -10.89 -1.73
CA LYS A 136 -1.52 -11.73 -2.00
C LYS A 136 -0.98 -12.35 -0.73
#